data_AF-A0A6G1ARR7-F1
#
_entry.id   AF-A0A6G1ARR7-F1
#
_cell.length_a   1.000
_cell.length_b   1.000
_cell.length_c   1.000
_cell.angle_alpha   90.00
_cell.angle_beta   90.00
_cell.angle_gamma   90.00
#
_symmetry.space_group_name_H-M   'P 1'
#
loop_
_entity.id
_entity.type
_entity.pdbx_description
1 polymer ?
#
loop_
_entity_poly.entity_id
_entity_poly.type
_entity_poly.pdbx_seq_one_letter_code
_entity_poly.pdbx_strand_id
1 'polypeptide(L)'
;CVPSPPGVFLIPYVLIALVGGIPIFFLEISLGQFMKAGSINVWNICPLFKGLGYASMVIVFYCNTYYIMVLAWGFYYLVKSFTTTLPWATCGHTWNTPDCVEIFRHEDCANASLANLTCDQLADRRSPVIEFWENKVLRLSGGLEGPGALNWEVTLCLLACWVLVYFCVWKGVKSTGKIVYFTATFPYVVLVVLLVRGVLLPGALDGIIYYLKPDWSKLGSPQVWIDAGTQIFFSYAIGLGALTALGSYNRFNNNCYKDAIILALINSGTSFFAGFVVFSILGFMAAEQGVHISKVAESGPGLAFIAYPRAVTLMPVAPLWAALFFFMLLLLGLDSQFVGVEGFITGLLDLLPASYYFRFQREISVALCCALCFVIDLSMVTDGGMYVFQLFDYYSASGTTLLWQAFWECVVVAWVYG
;
A
#
# COMPACT_ATOMS: atom_id res chain seq x y z
N CYS A 1 -3.97 -1.75 9.69
CA CYS A 1 -4.38 -2.49 10.91
C CYS A 1 -3.31 -3.56 11.17
N VAL A 2 -2.65 -3.74 12.33
CA VAL A 2 -3.19 -4.01 13.68
C VAL A 2 -2.09 -3.85 14.74
N PRO A 3 -2.40 -3.27 15.92
CA PRO A 3 -1.96 -3.83 17.20
C PRO A 3 -3.12 -4.23 18.15
N SER A 4 -4.38 -4.20 17.71
CA SER A 4 -5.56 -4.60 18.50
C SER A 4 -6.71 -5.17 17.64
N PRO A 5 -7.65 -5.97 18.20
CA PRO A 5 -8.72 -6.62 17.43
C PRO A 5 -9.49 -5.63 16.53
N PRO A 6 -9.59 -5.89 15.21
CA PRO A 6 -10.13 -4.92 14.26
C PRO A 6 -11.63 -4.64 14.41
N GLY A 7 -12.38 -5.50 15.11
CA GLY A 7 -13.84 -5.40 15.16
C GLY A 7 -14.37 -4.05 15.65
N VAL A 8 -13.73 -3.47 16.67
CA VAL A 8 -14.15 -2.17 17.22
C VAL A 8 -13.74 -0.97 16.33
N PHE A 9 -12.71 -1.14 15.49
CA PHE A 9 -12.20 -0.10 14.58
C PHE A 9 -13.21 0.24 13.47
N LEU A 10 -14.12 -0.69 13.14
CA LEU A 10 -15.15 -0.47 12.12
C LEU A 10 -16.09 0.69 12.47
N ILE A 11 -16.34 0.93 13.76
CA ILE A 11 -17.22 2.03 14.22
C ILE A 11 -16.62 3.40 13.85
N PRO A 12 -15.43 3.80 14.34
CA PRO A 12 -14.82 5.07 13.96
C PRO A 12 -14.51 5.13 12.47
N TYR A 13 -14.13 4.02 11.83
CA TYR A 13 -13.92 3.97 10.39
C TYR A 13 -15.16 4.38 9.59
N VAL A 14 -16.32 3.75 9.85
CA VAL A 14 -17.57 4.07 9.14
C VAL A 14 -18.05 5.49 9.44
N LEU A 15 -17.96 5.94 10.70
CA LEU A 15 -18.34 7.30 11.06
C LEU A 15 -17.49 8.35 10.33
N ILE A 16 -16.17 8.18 10.32
CA ILE A 16 -15.27 9.11 9.62
C ILE A 16 -15.46 9.01 8.11
N ALA A 17 -15.70 7.81 7.55
CA ALA A 17 -16.03 7.65 6.15
C ALA A 17 -17.26 8.47 5.74
N LEU A 18 -18.33 8.43 6.55
CA LEU A 18 -19.59 9.12 6.25
C LEU A 18 -19.51 10.63 6.47
N VAL A 19 -18.88 11.07 7.57
CA VAL A 19 -18.89 12.48 8.00
C VAL A 19 -17.73 13.28 7.41
N GLY A 20 -16.59 12.65 7.14
CA GLY A 20 -15.38 13.31 6.61
C GLY A 20 -14.98 12.80 5.23
N GLY A 21 -14.75 11.49 5.11
CA GLY A 21 -14.19 10.89 3.89
C GLY A 21 -15.01 11.17 2.64
N ILE A 22 -16.29 10.77 2.61
CA ILE A 22 -17.18 10.94 1.44
C ILE A 22 -17.38 12.42 1.09
N PRO A 23 -17.69 13.33 2.04
CA PRO A 23 -17.83 14.75 1.73
C PRO A 23 -16.58 15.37 1.11
N ILE A 24 -15.40 15.09 1.65
CA ILE A 24 -14.13 15.68 1.16
C ILE A 24 -13.74 15.05 -0.19
N PHE A 25 -13.93 13.75 -0.34
CA PHE A 25 -13.73 13.07 -1.62
C PHE A 25 -14.61 13.66 -2.73
N PHE A 26 -15.88 13.93 -2.42
CA PHE A 26 -16.78 14.62 -3.35
C PHE A 26 -16.33 16.07 -3.62
N LEU A 27 -15.89 16.79 -2.59
CA LEU A 27 -15.39 18.16 -2.72
C LEU A 27 -14.22 18.23 -3.71
N GLU A 28 -13.20 17.37 -3.58
CA GLU A 28 -12.04 17.38 -4.49
C GLU A 28 -12.41 17.07 -5.94
N ILE A 29 -13.24 16.05 -6.16
CA ILE A 29 -13.67 15.66 -7.51
C ILE A 29 -14.52 16.75 -8.14
N SER A 30 -15.48 17.30 -7.39
CA SER A 30 -16.39 18.33 -7.89
C SER A 30 -15.64 19.63 -8.19
N LEU A 31 -14.69 20.01 -7.33
CA LEU A 31 -13.85 21.18 -7.51
C LEU A 31 -12.96 21.03 -8.77
N GLY A 32 -12.30 19.88 -8.94
CA GLY A 32 -11.55 19.58 -10.16
C GLY A 32 -12.43 19.59 -11.41
N GLN A 33 -13.62 18.97 -11.34
CA GLN A 33 -14.58 18.94 -12.44
C GLN A 33 -15.11 20.32 -12.82
N PHE A 34 -15.36 21.18 -11.83
CA PHE A 34 -15.85 22.55 -12.02
C PHE A 34 -14.77 23.44 -12.63
N MET A 35 -13.57 23.43 -12.07
CA MET A 35 -12.48 24.31 -12.50
C MET A 35 -11.76 23.85 -13.76
N LYS A 36 -11.89 22.57 -14.14
CA LYS A 36 -11.14 21.96 -15.26
C LYS A 36 -9.64 22.18 -15.14
N ALA A 37 -9.14 22.10 -13.91
CA ALA A 37 -7.77 22.38 -13.54
C ALA A 37 -7.25 21.31 -12.58
N GLY A 38 -5.95 21.06 -12.62
CA GLY A 38 -5.23 20.23 -11.68
C GLY A 38 -5.02 20.91 -10.32
N SER A 39 -4.26 20.23 -9.46
CA SER A 39 -4.18 20.50 -8.02
C SER A 39 -3.68 21.90 -7.64
N ILE A 40 -2.94 22.59 -8.51
CA ILE A 40 -2.45 23.96 -8.26
C ILE A 40 -3.43 25.01 -8.78
N ASN A 41 -3.83 24.91 -10.05
CA ASN A 41 -4.66 25.91 -10.71
C ASN A 41 -6.11 25.90 -10.21
N VAL A 42 -6.56 24.80 -9.60
CA VAL A 42 -7.84 24.75 -8.92
C VAL A 42 -7.99 25.85 -7.86
N TRP A 43 -6.91 26.21 -7.17
CA TRP A 43 -6.88 27.25 -6.13
C TRP A 43 -6.93 28.67 -6.67
N ASN A 44 -7.05 28.87 -7.98
CA ASN A 44 -7.38 30.18 -8.53
C ASN A 44 -8.76 30.69 -8.04
N ILE A 45 -9.58 29.82 -7.44
CA ILE A 45 -10.77 30.22 -6.65
C ILE A 45 -10.43 31.17 -5.49
N CYS A 46 -9.25 30.98 -4.87
CA CYS A 46 -8.76 31.82 -3.79
C CYS A 46 -7.21 31.87 -3.85
N PRO A 47 -6.65 32.82 -4.62
CA PRO A 47 -5.21 32.85 -4.91
C PRO A 47 -4.30 32.93 -3.66
N LEU A 48 -4.80 33.48 -2.55
CA LEU A 48 -4.08 33.53 -1.27
C LEU A 48 -3.69 32.12 -0.77
N PHE A 49 -4.52 31.12 -1.06
CA PHE A 49 -4.34 29.73 -0.62
C PHE A 49 -3.78 28.81 -1.71
N LYS A 50 -3.21 29.36 -2.79
CA LYS A 50 -2.55 28.58 -3.85
C LYS A 50 -1.41 27.68 -3.32
N GLY A 51 -0.87 28.00 -2.14
CA GLY A 51 0.05 27.14 -1.40
C GLY A 51 -0.48 25.74 -1.09
N LEU A 52 -1.80 25.56 -0.93
CA LEU A 52 -2.40 24.23 -0.72
C LEU A 52 -2.20 23.32 -1.93
N GLY A 53 -2.24 23.88 -3.13
CA GLY A 53 -1.97 23.12 -4.35
C GLY A 53 -0.51 22.72 -4.49
N TYR A 54 0.43 23.59 -4.09
CA TYR A 54 1.84 23.22 -4.04
C TYR A 54 2.14 22.17 -2.96
N ALA A 55 1.46 22.26 -1.81
CA ALA A 55 1.59 21.28 -0.74
C ALA A 55 1.12 19.89 -1.18
N SER A 56 -0.08 19.77 -1.78
CA SER A 56 -0.57 18.48 -2.30
C SER A 56 0.36 17.90 -3.37
N MET A 57 0.94 18.75 -4.22
CA MET A 57 1.95 18.37 -5.22
C MET A 57 3.25 17.81 -4.63
N VAL A 58 3.73 18.36 -3.51
CA VAL A 58 4.88 17.81 -2.77
C VAL A 58 4.52 16.48 -2.10
N ILE A 59 3.35 16.41 -1.46
CA ILE A 59 2.88 15.21 -0.77
C ILE A 59 2.74 14.05 -1.76
N VAL A 60 2.07 14.26 -2.91
CA VAL A 60 1.90 13.21 -3.92
C VAL A 60 3.23 12.80 -4.57
N PHE A 61 4.18 13.73 -4.73
CA PHE A 61 5.52 13.40 -5.21
C PHE A 61 6.25 12.45 -4.26
N TYR A 62 6.24 12.73 -2.95
CA TYR A 62 6.83 11.84 -1.96
C TYR A 62 6.09 10.50 -1.88
N CYS A 63 4.75 10.51 -1.94
CA CYS A 63 3.94 9.30 -2.00
C CYS A 63 4.34 8.40 -3.18
N ASN A 64 4.41 8.97 -4.39
CA ASN A 64 4.84 8.25 -5.60
C ASN A 64 6.25 7.66 -5.46
N THR A 65 7.14 8.35 -4.75
CA THR A 65 8.53 7.94 -4.56
C THR A 65 8.59 6.68 -3.68
N TYR A 66 8.06 6.71 -2.45
CA TYR A 66 8.19 5.53 -1.58
C TYR A 66 7.23 4.38 -1.94
N TYR A 67 6.03 4.67 -2.46
CA TYR A 67 5.01 3.65 -2.71
C TYR A 67 5.44 2.64 -3.79
N ILE A 68 6.20 3.08 -4.80
CA ILE A 68 6.74 2.20 -5.85
C ILE A 68 7.62 1.08 -5.28
N MET A 69 8.23 1.27 -4.11
CA MET A 69 9.06 0.25 -3.47
C MET A 69 8.24 -1.00 -3.10
N VAL A 70 6.99 -0.82 -2.67
CA VAL A 70 6.08 -1.94 -2.39
C VAL A 70 5.81 -2.75 -3.67
N LEU A 71 5.68 -2.07 -4.81
CA LEU A 71 5.54 -2.74 -6.11
C LEU A 71 6.83 -3.45 -6.51
N ALA A 72 8.00 -2.83 -6.30
CA ALA A 72 9.30 -3.43 -6.63
C ALA A 72 9.54 -4.71 -5.83
N TRP A 73 9.25 -4.71 -4.52
CA TRP A 73 9.27 -5.90 -3.69
C TRP A 73 8.24 -6.93 -4.14
N GLY A 74 6.99 -6.51 -4.41
CA GLY A 74 5.94 -7.38 -4.94
C GLY A 74 6.34 -8.06 -6.25
N PHE A 75 6.95 -7.30 -7.16
CA PHE A 75 7.44 -7.79 -8.44
C PHE A 75 8.62 -8.78 -8.27
N TYR A 76 9.54 -8.49 -7.35
CA TYR A 76 10.62 -9.41 -7.00
C TYR A 76 10.09 -10.75 -6.48
N TYR A 77 9.14 -10.72 -5.52
CA TYR A 77 8.51 -11.94 -5.02
C TYR A 77 7.70 -12.68 -6.09
N LEU A 78 7.02 -11.96 -6.99
CA LEU A 78 6.32 -12.55 -8.13
C LEU A 78 7.28 -13.34 -9.02
N VAL A 79 8.42 -12.75 -9.40
CA VAL A 79 9.44 -13.44 -10.21
C VAL A 79 9.95 -14.69 -9.50
N LYS A 80 10.23 -14.60 -8.19
CA LYS A 80 10.70 -15.74 -7.39
C LYS A 80 9.62 -16.80 -7.12
N SER A 81 8.35 -16.48 -7.35
CA SER A 81 7.23 -17.43 -7.22
C SER A 81 7.16 -18.42 -8.39
N PHE A 82 7.81 -18.15 -9.52
CA PHE A 82 7.89 -19.07 -10.67
C PHE A 82 9.01 -20.11 -10.50
N THR A 83 9.06 -20.74 -9.33
CA THR A 83 10.00 -21.80 -8.97
C THR A 83 9.25 -23.02 -8.49
N THR A 84 9.87 -24.21 -8.54
CA THR A 84 9.26 -25.45 -8.04
C THR A 84 9.07 -25.42 -6.52
N THR A 85 10.05 -24.87 -5.82
CA THR A 85 10.06 -24.67 -4.37
C THR A 85 10.36 -23.21 -4.09
N LEU A 86 9.48 -22.55 -3.33
CA LEU A 86 9.62 -21.13 -3.04
C LEU A 86 10.93 -20.86 -2.29
N PRO A 87 11.71 -19.81 -2.64
CA PRO A 87 13.01 -19.54 -2.01
C PRO A 87 12.94 -19.23 -0.52
N TRP A 88 11.77 -18.78 -0.03
CA TRP A 88 11.52 -18.51 1.38
C TRP A 88 10.88 -19.68 2.14
N ALA A 89 10.71 -20.84 1.49
CA ALA A 89 10.14 -22.04 2.13
C ALA A 89 11.17 -22.89 2.86
N THR A 90 12.46 -22.78 2.51
CA THR A 90 13.53 -23.66 2.98
C THR A 90 14.71 -22.88 3.52
N CYS A 91 15.46 -23.52 4.42
CA CYS A 91 16.75 -23.06 4.89
C CYS A 91 17.87 -23.71 4.04
N GLY A 92 19.04 -23.09 3.98
CA GLY A 92 20.21 -23.61 3.24
C GLY A 92 20.62 -22.78 2.02
N HIS A 93 20.04 -21.60 1.86
CA HIS A 93 20.48 -20.63 0.87
C HIS A 93 21.66 -19.79 1.40
N THR A 94 22.34 -19.08 0.50
CA THR A 94 23.53 -18.28 0.86
C THR A 94 23.25 -17.11 1.81
N TRP A 95 21.98 -16.72 1.94
CA TRP A 95 21.52 -15.64 2.84
C TRP A 95 21.01 -16.16 4.19
N ASN A 96 20.93 -17.48 4.36
CA ASN A 96 20.45 -18.06 5.60
C ASN A 96 21.55 -18.11 6.65
N THR A 97 21.18 -17.84 7.89
CA THR A 97 22.08 -18.01 9.04
C THR A 97 22.00 -19.45 9.57
N PRO A 98 22.98 -19.90 10.38
CA PRO A 98 22.89 -21.20 11.07
C PRO A 98 21.67 -21.34 11.99
N ASP A 99 21.04 -20.24 12.38
CA ASP A 99 19.88 -20.21 13.27
C ASP A 99 18.54 -20.36 12.52
N CYS A 100 18.56 -20.51 11.19
CA CYS A 100 17.38 -20.68 10.35
C CYS A 100 16.65 -22.01 10.65
N VAL A 101 15.34 -21.94 10.87
CA VAL A 101 14.48 -23.13 11.07
C VAL A 101 13.25 -23.06 10.17
N GLU A 102 13.03 -24.09 9.35
CA GLU A 102 11.97 -24.13 8.33
C GLU A 102 10.56 -24.14 8.91
N ILE A 103 10.32 -24.97 9.94
CA ILE A 103 9.03 -25.08 10.62
C ILE A 103 9.30 -25.12 12.12
N PHE A 104 8.80 -24.12 12.84
CA PHE A 104 8.72 -24.17 14.29
C PHE A 104 7.35 -24.74 14.66
N ARG A 105 7.32 -25.91 15.30
CA ARG A 105 6.12 -26.42 15.96
C ARG A 105 6.30 -26.29 17.47
N HIS A 106 5.23 -25.92 18.16
CA HIS A 106 5.29 -25.84 19.62
C HIS A 106 5.59 -27.20 20.28
N GLU A 107 5.30 -28.30 19.59
CA GLU A 107 5.69 -29.67 20.00
C GLU A 107 7.21 -29.87 20.03
N ASP A 108 7.98 -29.16 19.19
CA ASP A 108 9.45 -29.24 19.16
C ASP A 108 10.08 -28.65 20.43
N CYS A 109 9.33 -27.82 21.18
CA CYS A 109 9.76 -27.34 22.48
C CYS A 109 9.86 -28.44 23.54
N ALA A 110 9.10 -29.54 23.40
CA ALA A 110 9.24 -30.69 24.30
C ALA A 110 10.62 -31.36 24.12
N ASN A 111 11.10 -31.43 22.87
CA ASN A 111 12.41 -31.97 22.52
C ASN A 111 13.56 -30.98 22.80
N ALA A 112 13.30 -29.67 22.82
CA ALA A 112 14.31 -28.65 23.14
C ALA A 112 14.83 -28.73 24.58
N SER A 113 14.00 -29.24 25.51
CA SER A 113 14.42 -29.51 26.89
C SER A 113 15.58 -30.52 26.99
N LEU A 114 15.69 -31.44 26.02
CA LEU A 114 16.81 -32.39 25.88
C LEU A 114 18.07 -31.75 25.26
N ALA A 115 17.92 -30.60 24.58
CA ALA A 115 19.00 -29.88 23.90
C ALA A 115 19.51 -28.65 24.68
N ASN A 116 19.15 -28.50 25.97
CA ASN A 116 19.52 -27.36 26.81
C ASN A 116 19.07 -25.98 26.28
N LEU A 117 18.03 -25.96 25.43
CA LEU A 117 17.41 -24.73 24.91
C LEU A 117 16.06 -24.52 25.57
N THR A 118 15.73 -23.28 25.95
CA THR A 118 14.36 -22.97 26.37
C THR A 118 13.44 -22.89 25.15
N CYS A 119 12.14 -23.15 25.35
CA CYS A 119 11.16 -23.00 24.26
C CYS A 119 11.13 -21.57 23.71
N ASP A 120 11.38 -20.57 24.57
CA ASP A 120 11.51 -19.17 24.16
C ASP A 120 12.71 -18.96 23.23
N GLN A 121 13.86 -19.59 23.51
CA GLN A 121 15.03 -19.55 22.62
C GLN A 121 14.82 -20.30 21.29
N LEU A 122 14.00 -21.35 21.30
CA LEU A 122 13.63 -22.08 20.08
C LEU A 122 12.60 -21.28 19.25
N ALA A 123 11.71 -20.54 19.92
CA ALA A 123 10.75 -19.63 19.30
C ALA A 123 11.42 -18.35 18.76
N ASP A 124 12.54 -17.93 19.35
CA ASP A 124 13.40 -16.83 18.88
C ASP A 124 14.24 -17.21 17.64
N ARG A 125 14.30 -18.49 17.25
CA ARG A 125 14.95 -18.90 16.00
C ARG A 125 14.22 -18.32 14.79
N ARG A 126 15.00 -17.90 13.78
CA ARG A 126 14.46 -17.13 12.65
C ARG A 126 13.88 -18.04 11.58
N SER A 127 12.68 -17.69 11.11
CA SER A 127 12.04 -18.38 9.98
C SER A 127 12.75 -18.05 8.66
N PRO A 128 12.77 -18.97 7.68
CA PRO A 128 13.38 -18.73 6.36
C PRO A 128 12.75 -17.54 5.64
N VAL A 129 11.48 -17.23 5.92
CA VAL A 129 10.78 -16.08 5.34
C VAL A 129 11.31 -14.75 5.87
N ILE A 130 11.55 -14.66 7.18
CA ILE A 130 12.14 -13.46 7.80
C ILE A 130 13.56 -13.26 7.26
N GLU A 131 14.38 -14.31 7.21
CA GLU A 131 15.74 -14.19 6.68
C GLU A 131 15.76 -13.87 5.18
N PHE A 132 14.83 -14.42 4.40
CA PHE A 132 14.70 -14.04 3.00
C PHE A 132 14.38 -12.54 2.86
N TRP A 133 13.41 -12.03 3.64
CA TRP A 133 13.07 -10.62 3.62
C TRP A 133 14.21 -9.72 4.10
N GLU A 134 14.77 -9.99 5.27
CA GLU A 134 15.77 -9.12 5.91
C GLU A 134 17.16 -9.25 5.28
N ASN A 135 17.65 -10.47 5.02
CA ASN A 135 19.03 -10.71 4.59
C ASN A 135 19.18 -10.76 3.06
N LYS A 136 18.14 -11.14 2.31
CA LYS A 136 18.21 -11.28 0.84
C LYS A 136 17.52 -10.13 0.10
N VAL A 137 16.29 -9.78 0.47
CA VAL A 137 15.54 -8.71 -0.23
C VAL A 137 16.01 -7.34 0.22
N LEU A 138 15.95 -7.06 1.52
CA LEU A 138 16.34 -5.76 2.07
C LEU A 138 17.84 -5.63 2.29
N ARG A 139 18.52 -6.72 2.67
CA ARG A 139 19.93 -6.73 3.09
C ARG A 139 20.19 -5.71 4.20
N LEU A 140 19.35 -5.73 5.24
CA LEU A 140 19.29 -4.70 6.28
C LEU A 140 20.66 -4.39 6.90
N SER A 141 21.07 -3.13 6.82
CA SER A 141 22.21 -2.59 7.56
C SER A 141 21.84 -2.27 9.02
N GLY A 142 22.80 -1.85 9.84
CA GLY A 142 22.57 -1.46 11.22
C GLY A 142 21.79 -0.14 11.42
N GLY A 143 21.58 0.67 10.36
CA GLY A 143 20.88 1.96 10.47
C GLY A 143 21.13 2.92 9.30
N LEU A 144 20.52 4.11 9.38
CA LEU A 144 20.61 5.18 8.36
C LEU A 144 22.04 5.66 8.08
N GLU A 145 22.91 5.64 9.10
CA GLU A 145 24.32 6.09 9.00
C GLU A 145 25.16 5.22 8.05
N GLY A 146 24.75 3.97 7.83
CA GLY A 146 25.41 3.02 6.95
C GLY A 146 24.49 2.60 5.81
N PRO A 147 24.36 3.39 4.73
CA PRO A 147 23.47 3.04 3.61
C PRO A 147 23.87 1.71 2.96
N GLY A 148 25.16 1.34 2.99
CA GLY A 148 25.66 0.10 2.43
C GLY A 148 25.60 0.06 0.90
N ALA A 149 25.49 -1.15 0.32
CA ALA A 149 25.49 -1.35 -1.11
C ALA A 149 24.08 -1.38 -1.71
N LEU A 150 23.97 -1.14 -3.02
CA LEU A 150 22.72 -1.27 -3.77
C LEU A 150 22.39 -2.75 -4.02
N ASN A 151 21.16 -3.15 -3.74
CA ASN A 151 20.67 -4.47 -4.14
C ASN A 151 20.24 -4.47 -5.61
N TRP A 152 21.15 -4.89 -6.50
CA TRP A 152 20.94 -4.85 -7.95
C TRP A 152 19.70 -5.63 -8.42
N GLU A 153 19.34 -6.75 -7.77
CA GLU A 153 18.14 -7.52 -8.15
C GLU A 153 16.87 -6.70 -7.93
N VAL A 154 16.77 -6.02 -6.78
CA VAL A 154 15.63 -5.14 -6.46
C VAL A 154 15.69 -3.86 -7.29
N THR A 155 16.88 -3.32 -7.59
CA THR A 155 17.05 -2.18 -8.51
C THR A 155 16.49 -2.47 -9.91
N LEU A 156 16.70 -3.69 -10.43
CA LEU A 156 16.10 -4.09 -11.72
C LEU A 156 14.57 -4.19 -11.63
N CYS A 157 14.03 -4.71 -10.53
CA CYS A 157 12.59 -4.74 -10.30
C CYS A 157 12.01 -3.32 -10.21
N LEU A 158 12.69 -2.41 -9.50
CA LEU A 158 12.32 -1.00 -9.41
C LEU A 158 12.31 -0.33 -10.78
N LEU A 159 13.35 -0.55 -11.59
CA LEU A 159 13.42 -0.03 -12.96
C LEU A 159 12.23 -0.55 -13.80
N ALA A 160 11.94 -1.85 -13.72
CA ALA A 160 10.80 -2.44 -14.42
C ALA A 160 9.47 -1.83 -13.99
N CYS A 161 9.26 -1.61 -12.69
CA CYS A 161 8.05 -0.95 -12.17
C CYS A 161 7.89 0.48 -12.72
N TRP A 162 8.96 1.29 -12.73
CA TRP A 162 8.89 2.64 -13.29
C TRP A 162 8.64 2.65 -14.80
N VAL A 163 9.24 1.71 -15.55
CA VAL A 163 8.97 1.54 -16.99
C VAL A 163 7.50 1.16 -17.23
N LEU A 164 6.93 0.27 -16.41
CA LEU A 164 5.51 -0.08 -16.49
C LEU A 164 4.63 1.16 -16.23
N VAL A 165 4.89 1.90 -15.15
CA VAL A 165 4.15 3.13 -14.80
C VAL A 165 4.23 4.17 -15.92
N TYR A 166 5.41 4.36 -16.51
CA TYR A 166 5.60 5.27 -17.64
C TYR A 166 4.66 4.92 -18.81
N PHE A 167 4.66 3.67 -19.28
CA PHE A 167 3.81 3.26 -20.39
C PHE A 167 2.31 3.28 -20.06
N CYS A 168 1.94 3.16 -18.78
CA CYS A 168 0.55 3.35 -18.36
C CYS A 168 0.11 4.82 -18.50
N VAL A 169 0.95 5.78 -18.09
CA VAL A 169 0.58 7.20 -17.91
C VAL A 169 0.94 8.10 -19.10
N TRP A 170 1.93 7.73 -19.92
CA TRP A 170 2.51 8.61 -20.95
C TRP A 170 1.50 9.30 -21.88
N LYS A 171 0.40 8.60 -22.23
CA LYS A 171 -0.67 9.08 -23.11
C LYS A 171 -1.89 9.64 -22.34
N GLY A 172 -1.75 9.79 -21.04
CA GLY A 172 -2.76 10.31 -20.11
C GLY A 172 -3.95 9.39 -19.90
N VAL A 173 -5.00 9.95 -19.32
CA VAL A 173 -6.21 9.23 -18.86
C VAL A 173 -6.88 8.35 -19.92
N LYS A 174 -6.69 8.61 -21.21
CA LYS A 174 -7.21 7.75 -22.31
C LYS A 174 -6.51 6.40 -22.40
N SER A 175 -5.21 6.35 -22.11
CA SER A 175 -4.43 5.11 -22.08
C SER A 175 -4.65 4.40 -20.75
N THR A 176 -4.48 5.15 -19.65
CA THR A 176 -4.72 4.69 -18.29
C THR A 176 -6.10 4.04 -18.17
N GLY A 177 -7.16 4.72 -18.59
CA GLY A 177 -8.53 4.20 -18.50
C GLY A 177 -8.77 2.88 -19.24
N LYS A 178 -7.97 2.52 -20.25
CA LYS A 178 -8.06 1.21 -20.91
C LYS A 178 -7.40 0.10 -20.10
N ILE A 179 -6.25 0.40 -19.51
CA ILE A 179 -5.46 -0.55 -18.71
C ILE A 179 -6.22 -0.91 -17.42
N VAL A 180 -6.86 0.10 -16.81
CA VAL A 180 -7.66 -0.02 -15.57
C VAL A 180 -8.78 -1.05 -15.65
N TYR A 181 -9.35 -1.31 -16.82
CA TYR A 181 -10.38 -2.35 -16.97
C TYR A 181 -9.89 -3.72 -16.52
N PHE A 182 -8.61 -4.03 -16.75
CA PHE A 182 -8.01 -5.28 -16.28
C PHE A 182 -7.41 -5.11 -14.89
N THR A 183 -6.57 -4.10 -14.70
CA THR A 183 -5.75 -3.96 -13.49
C THR A 183 -6.60 -3.73 -12.24
N ALA A 184 -7.76 -3.05 -12.34
CA ALA A 184 -8.65 -2.84 -11.20
C ALA A 184 -9.66 -3.97 -10.96
N THR A 185 -10.00 -4.76 -11.99
CA THR A 185 -11.02 -5.82 -11.86
C THR A 185 -10.41 -7.17 -11.48
N PHE A 186 -9.24 -7.50 -12.03
CA PHE A 186 -8.58 -8.77 -11.78
C PHE A 186 -8.23 -9.03 -10.30
N PRO A 187 -7.82 -8.02 -9.50
CA PRO A 187 -7.63 -8.20 -8.07
C PRO A 187 -8.86 -8.76 -7.35
N TYR A 188 -10.09 -8.37 -7.74
CA TYR A 188 -11.30 -8.93 -7.15
C TYR A 188 -11.46 -10.43 -7.44
N VAL A 189 -11.08 -10.88 -8.65
CA VAL A 189 -11.06 -12.30 -8.99
C VAL A 189 -10.10 -13.05 -8.06
N VAL A 190 -8.90 -12.52 -7.86
CA VAL A 190 -7.91 -13.13 -6.96
C VAL A 190 -8.38 -13.10 -5.51
N LEU A 191 -8.94 -11.99 -5.02
CA LEU A 191 -9.48 -11.91 -3.66
C LEU A 191 -10.59 -12.94 -3.43
N VAL A 192 -11.50 -13.16 -4.39
CA VAL A 192 -12.53 -14.20 -4.29
C VAL A 192 -11.91 -15.61 -4.25
N VAL A 193 -10.94 -15.89 -5.13
CA VAL A 193 -10.24 -17.19 -5.16
C VAL A 193 -9.49 -17.44 -3.84
N LEU A 194 -8.79 -16.43 -3.33
CA LEU A 194 -8.06 -16.50 -2.06
C LEU A 194 -9.00 -16.59 -0.87
N LEU A 195 -10.18 -15.96 -0.89
CA LEU A 195 -11.18 -16.12 0.15
C LEU A 195 -11.69 -17.56 0.19
N VAL A 196 -12.13 -18.09 -0.96
CA VAL A 196 -12.61 -19.48 -1.06
C VAL A 196 -11.53 -20.43 -0.57
N ARG A 197 -10.27 -20.22 -0.97
CA ARG A 197 -9.16 -21.02 -0.46
C ARG A 197 -8.98 -20.87 1.05
N GLY A 198 -8.96 -19.63 1.55
CA GLY A 198 -8.73 -19.29 2.94
C GLY A 198 -9.77 -19.90 3.88
N VAL A 199 -11.06 -19.80 3.56
CA VAL A 199 -12.14 -20.35 4.40
C VAL A 199 -12.20 -21.88 4.40
N LEU A 200 -11.61 -22.54 3.40
CA LEU A 200 -11.51 -24.00 3.34
C LEU A 200 -10.33 -24.56 4.14
N LEU A 201 -9.43 -23.71 4.63
CA LEU A 201 -8.30 -24.12 5.46
C LEU A 201 -8.72 -24.29 6.93
N PRO A 202 -8.09 -25.21 7.68
CA PRO A 202 -8.35 -25.36 9.10
C PRO A 202 -7.96 -24.08 9.86
N GLY A 203 -8.66 -23.74 10.95
CA GLY A 203 -8.37 -22.54 11.75
C GLY A 203 -8.83 -21.20 11.15
N ALA A 204 -9.36 -21.18 9.92
CA ALA A 204 -9.83 -19.94 9.28
C ALA A 204 -10.92 -19.22 10.08
N LEU A 205 -11.79 -19.98 10.75
CA LEU A 205 -12.86 -19.43 11.58
C LEU A 205 -12.30 -18.60 12.75
N ASP A 206 -11.23 -19.05 13.41
CA ASP A 206 -10.61 -18.32 14.51
C ASP A 206 -10.03 -16.98 14.03
N GLY A 207 -9.45 -16.99 12.83
CA GLY A 207 -9.01 -15.79 12.12
C GLY A 207 -10.11 -14.77 11.91
N ILE A 208 -11.26 -15.23 11.37
CA ILE A 208 -12.43 -14.38 11.11
C ILE A 208 -13.05 -13.88 12.43
N ILE A 209 -13.11 -14.72 13.46
CA ILE A 209 -13.56 -14.32 14.79
C ILE A 209 -12.64 -13.23 15.33
N TYR A 210 -11.32 -13.40 15.25
CA TYR A 210 -10.36 -12.39 15.69
C TYR A 210 -10.52 -11.07 14.92
N TYR A 211 -10.79 -11.13 13.62
CA TYR A 211 -11.06 -9.96 12.78
C TYR A 211 -12.29 -9.16 13.26
N LEU A 212 -13.40 -9.85 13.57
CA LEU A 212 -14.67 -9.22 13.86
C LEU A 212 -14.94 -8.97 15.35
N LYS A 213 -14.25 -9.67 16.25
CA LYS A 213 -14.50 -9.57 17.70
C LYS A 213 -14.13 -8.18 18.20
N PRO A 214 -15.09 -7.40 18.71
CA PRO A 214 -14.82 -6.04 19.20
C PRO A 214 -14.17 -6.08 20.58
N ASP A 215 -13.12 -5.28 20.77
CA ASP A 215 -12.59 -4.92 22.08
C ASP A 215 -13.05 -3.50 22.44
N TRP A 216 -14.14 -3.40 23.20
CA TRP A 216 -14.78 -2.13 23.54
C TRP A 216 -13.88 -1.19 24.35
N SER A 217 -12.87 -1.72 25.06
CA SER A 217 -11.95 -0.90 25.84
C SER A 217 -11.13 0.06 24.97
N LYS A 218 -10.89 -0.31 23.71
CA LYS A 218 -10.09 0.46 22.76
C LYS A 218 -10.85 1.66 22.18
N LEU A 219 -12.19 1.66 22.20
CA LEU A 219 -12.98 2.75 21.64
C LEU A 219 -12.78 4.08 22.39
N GLY A 220 -12.46 4.01 23.69
CA GLY A 220 -12.11 5.19 24.50
C GLY A 220 -10.71 5.75 24.23
N SER A 221 -9.88 5.07 23.42
CA SER A 221 -8.55 5.54 23.07
C SER A 221 -8.60 6.49 21.87
N PRO A 222 -8.05 7.71 21.98
CA PRO A 222 -7.97 8.64 20.85
C PRO A 222 -7.20 8.08 19.65
N GLN A 223 -6.24 7.19 19.88
CA GLN A 223 -5.41 6.63 18.81
C GLN A 223 -6.24 5.86 17.78
N VAL A 224 -7.27 5.13 18.21
CA VAL A 224 -8.14 4.36 17.29
C VAL A 224 -8.89 5.28 16.32
N TRP A 225 -9.25 6.48 16.76
CA TRP A 225 -9.92 7.49 15.92
C TRP A 225 -8.95 8.16 14.95
N ILE A 226 -7.73 8.47 15.40
CA ILE A 226 -6.67 9.02 14.55
C ILE A 226 -6.29 8.01 13.47
N ASP A 227 -6.14 6.73 13.82
CA ASP A 227 -5.83 5.66 12.89
C ASP A 227 -6.96 5.46 11.88
N ALA A 228 -8.22 5.51 12.33
CA ALA A 228 -9.39 5.40 11.45
C ALA A 228 -9.48 6.56 10.45
N GLY A 229 -9.23 7.80 10.91
CA GLY A 229 -9.20 8.97 10.05
C GLY A 229 -8.06 8.92 9.05
N THR A 230 -6.86 8.59 9.50
CA THR A 230 -5.68 8.45 8.63
C THR A 230 -5.92 7.36 7.58
N GLN A 231 -6.49 6.22 7.97
CA GLN A 231 -6.82 5.13 7.05
C GLN A 231 -7.82 5.57 5.97
N ILE A 232 -8.89 6.29 6.34
CA ILE A 232 -9.87 6.79 5.35
C ILE A 232 -9.23 7.79 4.40
N PHE A 233 -8.50 8.78 4.92
CA PHE A 233 -7.95 9.85 4.09
C PHE A 233 -6.89 9.33 3.14
N PHE A 234 -6.01 8.44 3.62
CA PHE A 234 -5.02 7.79 2.79
C PHE A 234 -5.67 6.84 1.77
N SER A 235 -6.60 5.98 2.21
CA SER A 235 -7.26 5.01 1.32
C SER A 235 -8.12 5.67 0.25
N TYR A 236 -8.69 6.85 0.52
CA TYR A 236 -9.48 7.60 -0.46
C TYR A 236 -8.61 8.55 -1.29
N ALA A 237 -7.30 8.65 -1.03
CA ALA A 237 -6.38 9.58 -1.67
C ALA A 237 -6.75 11.07 -1.50
N ILE A 238 -7.37 11.41 -0.36
CA ILE A 238 -7.78 12.77 -0.01
C ILE A 238 -6.55 13.64 0.32
N GLY A 239 -6.54 14.88 -0.16
CA GLY A 239 -5.49 15.86 0.06
C GLY A 239 -4.24 15.65 -0.80
N LEU A 240 -4.23 14.63 -1.66
CA LEU A 240 -3.11 14.33 -2.57
C LEU A 240 -3.22 15.10 -3.90
N GLY A 241 -4.35 15.73 -4.18
CA GLY A 241 -4.60 16.46 -5.43
C GLY A 241 -4.83 15.57 -6.66
N ALA A 242 -4.67 14.25 -6.53
CA ALA A 242 -4.92 13.29 -7.61
C ALA A 242 -6.42 13.22 -7.98
N LEU A 243 -7.32 13.30 -7.00
CA LEU A 243 -8.77 13.33 -7.23
C LEU A 243 -9.20 14.59 -7.99
N THR A 244 -8.64 15.75 -7.63
CA THR A 244 -8.86 17.01 -8.36
C THR A 244 -8.42 16.88 -9.82
N ALA A 245 -7.23 16.30 -10.06
CA ALA A 245 -6.72 16.08 -11.40
C ALA A 245 -7.63 15.14 -12.21
N LEU A 246 -8.06 14.01 -11.64
CA LEU A 246 -9.00 13.10 -12.29
C LEU A 246 -10.35 13.77 -12.57
N GLY A 247 -10.87 14.55 -11.61
CA GLY A 247 -12.09 15.33 -11.75
C GLY A 247 -12.01 16.33 -12.91
N SER A 248 -10.84 16.95 -13.13
CA SER A 248 -10.63 17.90 -14.23
C SER A 248 -10.92 17.30 -15.62
N TYR A 249 -10.69 16.00 -15.78
CA TYR A 249 -10.94 15.27 -17.03
C TYR A 249 -12.40 14.85 -17.22
N ASN A 250 -13.26 14.97 -16.21
CA ASN A 250 -14.67 14.62 -16.34
C ASN A 250 -15.40 15.57 -17.30
N ARG A 251 -16.58 15.16 -17.78
CA ARG A 251 -17.51 16.09 -18.44
C ARG A 251 -18.12 17.02 -17.40
N PHE A 252 -18.41 18.27 -17.76
CA PHE A 252 -18.95 19.26 -16.81
C PHE A 252 -20.28 18.81 -16.18
N ASN A 253 -21.18 18.22 -16.97
CA ASN A 253 -22.49 17.72 -16.49
C ASN A 253 -22.46 16.28 -15.97
N ASN A 254 -21.28 15.70 -15.72
CA ASN A 254 -21.19 14.36 -15.14
C ASN A 254 -21.64 14.40 -13.67
N ASN A 255 -22.37 13.37 -13.21
CA ASN A 255 -22.85 13.31 -11.84
C ASN A 255 -21.74 12.80 -10.88
N CYS A 256 -20.79 13.69 -10.57
CA CYS A 256 -19.70 13.39 -9.65
C CYS A 256 -20.17 13.07 -8.22
N TYR A 257 -21.36 13.52 -7.81
CA TYR A 257 -21.92 13.20 -6.50
C TYR A 257 -22.22 11.69 -6.37
N LYS A 258 -22.91 11.13 -7.38
CA LYS A 258 -23.18 9.70 -7.44
C LYS A 258 -21.89 8.89 -7.53
N ASP A 259 -20.95 9.34 -8.36
CA ASP A 259 -19.67 8.66 -8.54
C ASP A 259 -18.87 8.64 -7.23
N ALA A 260 -18.80 9.76 -6.52
CA ALA A 260 -18.10 9.87 -5.23
C ALA A 260 -18.63 8.88 -4.19
N ILE A 261 -19.95 8.79 -4.03
CA ILE A 261 -20.57 7.86 -3.07
C ILE A 261 -20.28 6.41 -3.46
N ILE A 262 -20.47 6.05 -4.72
CA ILE A 262 -20.27 4.67 -5.19
C ILE A 262 -18.81 4.26 -5.01
N LEU A 263 -17.86 5.10 -5.41
CA LEU A 263 -16.43 4.82 -5.30
C LEU A 263 -15.98 4.66 -3.85
N ALA A 264 -16.44 5.53 -2.96
CA ALA A 264 -16.14 5.44 -1.54
C ALA A 264 -16.69 4.15 -0.89
N LEU A 265 -17.92 3.77 -1.24
CA LEU A 265 -18.53 2.52 -0.76
C LEU A 265 -17.80 1.29 -1.31
N ILE A 266 -17.42 1.29 -2.60
CA ILE A 266 -16.63 0.21 -3.20
C ILE A 266 -15.27 0.11 -2.50
N ASN A 267 -14.56 1.21 -2.30
CA ASN A 267 -13.26 1.21 -1.63
C ASN A 267 -13.36 0.61 -0.21
N SER A 268 -14.29 1.12 0.60
CA SER A 268 -14.50 0.63 1.97
C SER A 268 -14.99 -0.82 2.03
N GLY A 269 -15.91 -1.21 1.14
CA GLY A 269 -16.37 -2.59 1.01
C GLY A 269 -15.25 -3.54 0.59
N THR A 270 -14.37 -3.11 -0.32
CA THR A 270 -13.21 -3.88 -0.77
C THR A 270 -12.20 -4.06 0.37
N SER A 271 -11.96 -3.01 1.15
CA SER A 271 -11.06 -3.05 2.32
C SER A 271 -11.58 -4.01 3.39
N PHE A 272 -12.89 -3.99 3.64
CA PHE A 272 -13.56 -4.94 4.54
C PHE A 272 -13.47 -6.38 4.02
N PHE A 273 -13.74 -6.59 2.74
CA PHE A 273 -13.66 -7.91 2.09
C PHE A 273 -12.23 -8.47 2.09
N ALA A 274 -11.22 -7.65 1.78
CA ALA A 274 -9.81 -8.03 1.86
C ALA A 274 -9.40 -8.42 3.29
N GLY A 275 -10.01 -7.81 4.31
CA GLY A 275 -9.88 -8.23 5.70
C GLY A 275 -10.23 -9.70 5.93
N PHE A 276 -11.36 -10.19 5.39
CA PHE A 276 -11.71 -11.61 5.47
C PHE A 276 -10.69 -12.52 4.77
N VAL A 277 -10.18 -12.10 3.61
CA VAL A 277 -9.14 -12.86 2.89
C VAL A 277 -7.88 -13.00 3.74
N VAL A 278 -7.37 -11.89 4.27
CA VAL A 278 -6.15 -11.88 5.08
C VAL A 278 -6.33 -12.68 6.37
N PHE A 279 -7.40 -12.41 7.13
CA PHE A 279 -7.58 -13.03 8.44
C PHE A 279 -7.97 -14.51 8.36
N SER A 280 -8.65 -14.97 7.29
CA SER A 280 -8.88 -16.41 7.10
C SER A 280 -7.56 -17.17 6.90
N ILE A 281 -6.63 -16.62 6.13
CA ILE A 281 -5.30 -17.21 5.90
C ILE A 281 -4.41 -17.12 7.14
N LEU A 282 -4.45 -16.00 7.87
CA LEU A 282 -3.72 -15.86 9.15
C LEU A 282 -4.25 -16.80 10.23
N GLY A 283 -5.55 -17.06 10.26
CA GLY A 283 -6.17 -18.05 11.16
C GLY A 283 -5.61 -19.45 10.92
N PHE A 284 -5.47 -19.84 9.64
CA PHE A 284 -4.80 -21.09 9.26
C PHE A 284 -3.33 -21.13 9.72
N MET A 285 -2.57 -20.07 9.49
CA MET A 285 -1.18 -20.00 9.93
C MET A 285 -1.05 -20.13 11.45
N ALA A 286 -1.93 -19.49 12.21
CA ALA A 286 -1.97 -19.56 13.67
C ALA A 286 -2.28 -20.99 14.15
N ALA A 287 -3.24 -21.66 13.52
CA ALA A 287 -3.62 -23.04 13.84
C ALA A 287 -2.48 -24.05 13.55
N GLU A 288 -1.82 -23.94 12.40
CA GLU A 288 -0.69 -24.81 12.03
C GLU A 288 0.53 -24.61 12.96
N GLN A 289 0.72 -23.42 13.50
CA GLN A 289 1.84 -23.10 14.40
C GLN A 289 1.51 -23.30 15.88
N GLY A 290 0.24 -23.51 16.23
CA GLY A 290 -0.22 -23.62 17.60
C GLY A 290 -0.05 -22.33 18.42
N VAL A 291 -0.09 -21.16 17.76
CA VAL A 291 0.09 -19.85 18.41
C VAL A 291 -1.17 -18.98 18.28
N HIS A 292 -1.31 -17.98 19.15
CA HIS A 292 -2.41 -17.03 19.05
C HIS A 292 -2.27 -16.10 17.83
N ILE A 293 -3.37 -15.76 17.17
CA ILE A 293 -3.39 -14.97 15.92
C ILE A 293 -2.66 -13.63 16.02
N SER A 294 -2.68 -13.00 17.19
CA SER A 294 -1.96 -11.73 17.43
C SER A 294 -0.44 -11.84 17.34
N LYS A 295 0.13 -13.05 17.37
CA LYS A 295 1.58 -13.31 17.22
C LYS A 295 2.00 -13.54 15.77
N VAL A 296 1.05 -13.79 14.86
CA VAL A 296 1.32 -14.01 13.43
C VAL A 296 0.91 -12.81 12.56
N ALA A 297 0.13 -11.89 13.12
CA ALA A 297 -0.27 -10.67 12.46
C ALA A 297 0.85 -9.62 12.56
N GLU A 298 1.69 -9.57 11.53
CA GLU A 298 2.69 -8.51 11.34
C GLU A 298 2.04 -7.18 10.92
N SER A 299 2.75 -6.06 11.09
CA SER A 299 2.31 -4.74 10.66
C SER A 299 3.16 -4.19 9.52
N GLY A 300 2.62 -3.22 8.77
CA GLY A 300 3.32 -2.60 7.64
C GLY A 300 3.66 -3.60 6.52
N PRO A 301 4.79 -3.42 5.81
CA PRO A 301 5.24 -4.33 4.77
C PRO A 301 5.42 -5.79 5.24
N GLY A 302 5.70 -6.01 6.53
CA GLY A 302 5.86 -7.36 7.10
C GLY A 302 4.61 -8.24 6.93
N LEU A 303 3.41 -7.66 6.93
CA LEU A 303 2.18 -8.42 6.70
C LEU A 303 2.18 -9.10 5.32
N ALA A 304 2.57 -8.36 4.28
CA ALA A 304 2.54 -8.84 2.89
C ALA A 304 3.79 -9.63 2.49
N PHE A 305 4.95 -9.32 3.09
CA PHE A 305 6.24 -9.91 2.69
C PHE A 305 6.82 -10.93 3.68
N ILE A 306 6.22 -11.06 4.88
CA ILE A 306 6.58 -12.06 5.88
C ILE A 306 5.40 -12.95 6.23
N ALA A 307 4.32 -12.39 6.78
CA ALA A 307 3.20 -13.20 7.29
C ALA A 307 2.49 -13.98 6.16
N TYR A 308 2.14 -13.30 5.07
CA TYR A 308 1.47 -13.95 3.95
C TYR A 308 2.35 -15.02 3.24
N PRO A 309 3.61 -14.76 2.88
CA PRO A 309 4.49 -15.77 2.29
C PRO A 309 4.68 -16.99 3.19
N ARG A 310 4.76 -16.77 4.51
CA ARG A 310 4.83 -17.85 5.50
C ARG A 310 3.55 -18.69 5.55
N ALA A 311 2.37 -18.07 5.46
CA ALA A 311 1.12 -18.82 5.37
C ALA A 311 1.04 -19.63 4.05
N VAL A 312 1.52 -19.06 2.95
CA VAL A 312 1.53 -19.73 1.64
C VAL A 312 2.44 -20.95 1.59
N THR A 313 3.59 -20.93 2.25
CA THR A 313 4.50 -22.09 2.29
C THR A 313 3.90 -23.30 2.98
N LEU A 314 2.88 -23.11 3.81
CA LEU A 314 2.14 -24.19 4.49
C LEU A 314 1.02 -24.79 3.61
N MET A 315 0.71 -24.17 2.47
CA MET A 315 -0.34 -24.64 1.56
C MET A 315 0.21 -25.55 0.46
N PRO A 316 -0.55 -26.59 0.04
CA PRO A 316 -0.23 -27.34 -1.17
C PRO A 316 -0.23 -26.43 -2.39
N VAL A 317 0.71 -26.68 -3.32
CA VAL A 317 0.91 -25.88 -4.54
C VAL A 317 1.24 -24.42 -4.20
N ALA A 318 2.07 -24.19 -3.17
CA ALA A 318 2.48 -22.87 -2.69
C ALA A 318 2.90 -21.87 -3.80
N PRO A 319 3.66 -22.27 -4.86
CA PRO A 319 4.01 -21.35 -5.95
C PRO A 319 2.82 -20.68 -6.65
N LEU A 320 1.70 -21.39 -6.82
CA LEU A 320 0.49 -20.84 -7.45
C LEU A 320 -0.12 -19.73 -6.59
N TRP A 321 -0.28 -19.97 -5.29
CA TRP A 321 -0.88 -19.01 -4.37
C TRP A 321 -0.01 -17.77 -4.20
N ALA A 322 1.32 -17.95 -4.11
CA ALA A 322 2.27 -16.85 -4.06
C ALA A 322 2.20 -16.00 -5.34
N ALA A 323 2.24 -16.62 -6.52
CA ALA A 323 2.17 -15.91 -7.79
C ALA A 323 0.86 -15.13 -7.94
N LEU A 324 -0.29 -15.73 -7.59
CA LEU A 324 -1.59 -15.03 -7.61
C LEU A 324 -1.62 -13.82 -6.69
N PHE A 325 -1.14 -13.96 -5.45
CA PHE A 325 -1.12 -12.87 -4.47
C PHE A 325 -0.19 -11.74 -4.88
N PHE A 326 1.06 -12.04 -5.25
CA PHE A 326 2.02 -11.00 -5.63
C PHE A 326 1.68 -10.34 -6.96
N PHE A 327 1.04 -11.06 -7.88
CA PHE A 327 0.48 -10.46 -9.08
C PHE A 327 -0.69 -9.53 -8.75
N MET A 328 -1.62 -9.94 -7.88
CA MET A 328 -2.67 -9.06 -7.37
C MET A 328 -2.11 -7.81 -6.68
N LEU A 329 -1.11 -7.97 -5.80
CA LEU A 329 -0.46 -6.87 -5.09
C LEU A 329 0.20 -5.89 -6.07
N LEU A 330 0.86 -6.41 -7.12
CA LEU A 330 1.42 -5.59 -8.18
C LEU A 330 0.34 -4.78 -8.91
N LEU A 331 -0.79 -5.40 -9.27
CA LEU A 331 -1.89 -4.70 -9.97
C LEU A 331 -2.53 -3.62 -9.11
N LEU A 332 -2.85 -3.93 -7.85
CA LEU A 332 -3.41 -2.96 -6.88
C LEU A 332 -2.46 -1.76 -6.67
N GLY A 333 -1.16 -2.05 -6.56
CA GLY A 333 -0.13 -1.03 -6.43
C GLY A 333 0.01 -0.19 -7.70
N LEU A 334 0.02 -0.83 -8.88
CA LEU A 334 0.12 -0.12 -10.16
C LEU A 334 -1.03 0.86 -10.38
N ASP A 335 -2.25 0.46 -9.99
CA ASP A 335 -3.43 1.31 -10.09
C ASP A 335 -3.30 2.60 -9.30
N SER A 336 -2.86 2.46 -8.05
CA SER A 336 -2.66 3.61 -7.16
C SER A 336 -1.51 4.49 -7.65
N GLN A 337 -0.41 3.87 -8.09
CA GLN A 337 0.79 4.56 -8.53
C GLN A 337 0.56 5.41 -9.78
N PHE A 338 -0.10 4.88 -10.82
CA PHE A 338 -0.31 5.68 -12.02
C PHE A 338 -1.28 6.85 -11.76
N VAL A 339 -2.23 6.73 -10.82
CA VAL A 339 -3.13 7.83 -10.44
C VAL A 339 -2.34 8.93 -9.74
N GLY A 340 -1.45 8.57 -8.81
CA GLY A 340 -0.57 9.53 -8.15
C GLY A 340 0.36 10.25 -9.12
N VAL A 341 0.95 9.52 -10.08
CA VAL A 341 1.80 10.13 -11.13
C VAL A 341 0.96 10.99 -12.08
N GLU A 342 -0.24 10.56 -12.47
CA GLU A 342 -1.15 11.36 -13.29
C GLU A 342 -1.53 12.67 -12.59
N GLY A 343 -1.84 12.62 -11.29
CA GLY A 343 -2.14 13.80 -10.47
C GLY A 343 -0.98 14.79 -10.47
N PHE A 344 0.23 14.29 -10.20
CA PHE A 344 1.44 15.11 -10.21
C PHE A 344 1.69 15.75 -11.58
N ILE A 345 1.64 14.95 -12.65
CA ILE A 345 1.91 15.43 -14.01
C ILE A 345 0.86 16.44 -14.48
N THR A 346 -0.42 16.23 -14.13
CA THR A 346 -1.48 17.19 -14.43
C THR A 346 -1.20 18.52 -13.76
N GLY A 347 -0.88 18.53 -12.45
CA GLY A 347 -0.52 19.76 -11.73
C GLY A 347 0.73 20.45 -12.27
N LEU A 348 1.74 19.69 -12.70
CA LEU A 348 2.97 20.24 -13.29
C LEU A 348 2.71 20.87 -14.66
N LEU A 349 1.96 20.19 -15.55
CA LEU A 349 1.66 20.69 -16.88
C LEU A 349 0.77 21.93 -16.85
N ASP A 350 -0.09 22.05 -15.84
CA ASP A 350 -0.94 23.21 -15.58
C ASP A 350 -0.16 24.49 -15.27
N LEU A 351 1.08 24.38 -14.78
CA LEU A 351 1.97 25.52 -14.55
C LEU A 351 2.64 26.03 -15.82
N LEU A 352 2.71 25.20 -16.87
CA LEU A 352 3.40 25.55 -18.10
C LEU A 352 2.53 26.48 -18.95
N PRO A 353 3.04 27.65 -19.38
CA PRO A 353 2.26 28.57 -20.20
C PRO A 353 1.89 27.91 -21.54
N ALA A 354 0.69 28.20 -22.04
CA ALA A 354 0.18 27.67 -23.31
C ALA A 354 1.12 27.95 -24.51
N SER A 355 1.96 28.98 -24.43
CA SER A 355 2.97 29.31 -25.45
C SER A 355 4.10 28.27 -25.57
N TYR A 356 4.32 27.44 -24.55
CA TYR A 356 5.37 26.42 -24.52
C TYR A 356 4.88 25.02 -24.92
N TYR A 357 3.73 24.92 -25.61
CA TYR A 357 3.18 23.64 -26.03
C TYR A 357 4.02 22.99 -27.14
N PHE A 358 4.45 21.74 -26.93
CA PHE A 358 5.10 20.93 -27.97
C PHE A 358 4.59 19.49 -27.97
N ARG A 359 4.71 18.82 -29.14
CA ARG A 359 4.02 17.57 -29.48
C ARG A 359 4.21 16.41 -28.49
N PHE A 360 5.35 16.33 -27.80
CA PHE A 360 5.70 15.25 -26.87
C PHE A 360 5.93 15.73 -25.43
N GLN A 361 5.38 16.91 -25.10
CA GLN A 361 5.59 17.55 -23.80
C GLN A 361 5.16 16.66 -22.65
N ARG A 362 4.01 16.01 -22.77
CA ARG A 362 3.50 15.12 -21.74
C ARG A 362 4.39 13.90 -21.57
N GLU A 363 4.69 13.20 -22.67
CA GLU A 363 5.49 11.98 -22.66
C GLU A 363 6.87 12.24 -22.05
N ILE A 364 7.49 13.39 -22.36
CA ILE A 364 8.76 13.80 -21.79
C ILE A 364 8.62 14.16 -20.31
N SER A 365 7.58 14.91 -19.91
CA SER A 365 7.34 15.23 -18.49
C SER A 365 7.14 13.98 -17.63
N VAL A 366 6.38 12.99 -18.10
CA VAL A 366 6.21 11.71 -17.40
C VAL A 366 7.55 10.97 -17.33
N ALA A 367 8.31 10.89 -18.43
CA ALA A 367 9.61 10.22 -18.44
C ALA A 367 10.60 10.85 -17.45
N LEU A 368 10.67 12.19 -17.43
CA LEU A 368 11.52 12.94 -16.49
C LEU A 368 11.08 12.72 -15.04
N CYS A 369 9.78 12.72 -14.77
CA CYS A 369 9.25 12.43 -13.43
C CYS A 369 9.61 11.02 -12.97
N CYS A 370 9.35 10.00 -13.80
CA CYS A 370 9.69 8.61 -13.47
C CYS A 370 11.20 8.43 -13.30
N ALA A 371 12.03 9.06 -14.14
CA ALA A 371 13.49 9.00 -14.02
C ALA A 371 13.99 9.68 -12.73
N LEU A 372 13.43 10.84 -12.38
CA LEU A 372 13.77 11.55 -11.15
C LEU A 372 13.38 10.74 -9.92
N CYS A 373 12.15 10.21 -9.87
CA CYS A 373 11.71 9.36 -8.77
C CYS A 373 12.59 8.10 -8.68
N PHE A 374 12.87 7.42 -9.80
CA PHE A 374 13.78 6.27 -9.83
C PHE A 374 15.15 6.58 -9.20
N VAL A 375 15.75 7.73 -9.50
CA VAL A 375 17.04 8.13 -8.91
C VAL A 375 16.93 8.34 -7.41
N ILE A 376 15.84 8.92 -6.91
CA ILE A 376 15.59 9.08 -5.47
C ILE A 376 15.39 7.71 -4.81
N ASP A 377 14.63 6.82 -5.45
CA ASP A 377 14.33 5.47 -4.96
C ASP A 377 15.55 4.57 -4.87
N LEU A 378 16.64 4.89 -5.59
CA LEU A 378 17.92 4.22 -5.41
C LEU A 378 18.41 4.29 -3.95
N SER A 379 18.03 5.33 -3.20
CA SER A 379 18.32 5.40 -1.76
C SER A 379 17.59 4.31 -0.95
N MET A 380 16.41 3.88 -1.39
CA MET A 380 15.55 2.89 -0.72
C MET A 380 15.84 1.43 -1.11
N VAL A 381 16.65 1.18 -2.14
CA VAL A 381 17.14 -0.17 -2.53
C VAL A 381 18.54 -0.48 -2.01
N THR A 382 19.12 0.40 -1.19
CA THR A 382 20.36 0.14 -0.47
C THR A 382 20.14 -0.78 0.74
N ASP A 383 21.21 -1.33 1.30
CA ASP A 383 21.17 -2.11 2.55
C ASP A 383 20.48 -1.34 3.71
N GLY A 384 20.65 -0.02 3.79
CA GLY A 384 19.97 0.88 4.74
C GLY A 384 18.61 1.43 4.25
N GLY A 385 18.14 1.00 3.08
CA GLY A 385 17.03 1.61 2.36
C GLY A 385 15.67 1.49 3.03
N MET A 386 15.45 0.44 3.84
CA MET A 386 14.21 0.26 4.61
C MET A 386 13.96 1.41 5.61
N TYR A 387 15.02 1.97 6.19
CA TYR A 387 14.89 3.11 7.11
C TYR A 387 14.50 4.40 6.38
N VAL A 388 15.05 4.60 5.18
CA VAL A 388 14.66 5.72 4.30
C VAL A 388 13.19 5.57 3.88
N PHE A 389 12.78 4.36 3.49
CA PHE A 389 11.39 4.04 3.18
C PHE A 389 10.46 4.39 4.33
N GLN A 390 10.79 3.96 5.56
CA GLN A 390 9.98 4.24 6.76
C GLN A 390 9.90 5.74 7.07
N LEU A 391 10.98 6.50 6.83
CA LEU A 391 10.98 7.94 7.01
C LEU A 391 9.97 8.61 6.06
N PHE A 392 9.93 8.19 4.79
CA PHE A 392 8.96 8.69 3.83
C PHE A 392 7.53 8.26 4.21
N ASP A 393 7.31 6.97 4.48
CA ASP A 393 5.98 6.44 4.79
C ASP A 393 5.36 7.10 6.02
N TYR A 394 6.16 7.35 7.07
CA TYR A 394 5.69 7.91 8.32
C TYR A 394 5.54 9.44 8.32
N TYR A 395 6.40 10.18 7.61
CA TYR A 395 6.43 11.65 7.71
C TYR A 395 5.92 12.40 6.47
N SER A 396 5.88 11.79 5.29
CA SER A 396 5.58 12.52 4.04
C SER A 396 4.10 12.63 3.71
N ALA A 397 3.41 11.49 3.61
CA ALA A 397 2.04 11.39 3.09
C ALA A 397 1.12 10.62 4.04
N SER A 398 1.34 10.73 5.35
CA SER A 398 0.51 10.06 6.36
C SER A 398 0.29 10.94 7.59
N GLY A 399 -0.66 10.52 8.43
CA GLY A 399 -0.97 11.15 9.71
C GLY A 399 -1.34 12.64 9.60
N THR A 400 -0.70 13.46 10.42
CA THR A 400 -1.04 14.88 10.60
C THR A 400 -0.88 15.70 9.32
N THR A 401 0.06 15.35 8.42
CA THR A 401 0.28 16.11 7.18
C THR A 401 -0.96 16.10 6.29
N LEU A 402 -1.57 14.91 6.06
CA LEU A 402 -2.80 14.79 5.27
C LEU A 402 -4.01 15.41 5.95
N LEU A 403 -4.16 15.20 7.26
CA LEU A 403 -5.26 15.78 8.02
C LEU A 403 -5.20 17.31 8.03
N TRP A 404 -4.00 17.89 8.12
CA TRP A 404 -3.79 19.34 8.08
C TRP A 404 -4.07 19.93 6.70
N GLN A 405 -3.60 19.26 5.64
CA GLN A 405 -3.90 19.65 4.26
C GLN A 405 -5.40 19.67 4.00
N ALA A 406 -6.09 18.58 4.33
CA ALA A 406 -7.53 18.45 4.14
C ALA A 406 -8.34 19.42 5.01
N PHE A 407 -7.87 19.72 6.23
CA PHE A 407 -8.49 20.73 7.08
C PHE A 407 -8.50 22.11 6.40
N TRP A 408 -7.36 22.58 5.90
CA TRP A 408 -7.29 23.87 5.23
C TRP A 408 -8.05 23.91 3.92
N GLU A 409 -8.03 22.81 3.16
CA GLU A 409 -8.85 22.69 1.96
C GLU A 409 -10.34 22.88 2.25
N CYS A 410 -10.86 22.20 3.27
CA CYS A 410 -12.24 22.38 3.72
C CYS A 410 -12.50 23.83 4.18
N VAL A 411 -11.61 24.41 4.99
CA VAL A 411 -11.74 25.79 5.50
C VAL A 411 -11.84 26.79 4.34
N VAL A 412 -10.95 26.68 3.36
CA VAL A 412 -10.89 27.61 2.24
C VAL A 412 -12.12 27.48 1.35
N VAL A 413 -12.50 26.26 0.98
CA VAL A 413 -13.64 26.06 0.07
C VAL A 413 -14.95 26.45 0.73
N ALA A 414 -15.20 26.03 1.98
CA ALA A 414 -16.50 26.23 2.62
C ALA A 414 -16.70 27.60 3.30
N TRP A 415 -15.62 28.29 3.73
CA TRP A 415 -15.77 29.57 4.45
C TRP A 415 -15.11 30.76 3.76
N VAL A 416 -14.01 30.56 3.01
CA VAL A 416 -13.32 31.68 2.35
C VAL A 416 -13.88 31.94 0.95
N TYR A 417 -14.05 30.88 0.16
CA TYR A 417 -14.62 30.98 -1.18
C TYR A 417 -16.15 31.18 -1.16
N GLY A 418 -16.84 30.39 -0.33
CA GLY A 418 -18.30 30.46 -0.14
C GLY A 418 -19.05 29.48 -1.03
#